data_AF-A0A950KSN4-F1
#
_entry.id   AF-A0A950KSN4-F1
#
_cell.length_a   1.000
_cell.length_b   1.000
_cell.length_c   1.000
_cell.angle_alpha   90.00
_cell.angle_beta   90.00
_cell.angle_gamma   90.00
#
_symmetry.space_group_name_H-M   'P 1'
#
loop_
_entity.id
_entity.type
_entity.pdbx_description
1 polymer ?
#
loop_
_entity_poly.entity_id
_entity_poly.type
_entity_poly.pdbx_seq_one_letter_code
_entity_poly.pdbx_strand_id
1 'polypeptide(L)'
;MAGDFRQPAHLPNLREDRQPAPPDRLPRQRAGVTPQLHGRYPDYNVLREAPHWDEVTRRLVLDRVENVPEIRFFTASEASTLGAFCDAVLAQDKEPQVPVLNMVDAKLFGGQLDGFCYADMPDDRETWRRVARGLDAAARQHGVDEFATAPWHIQRGVIQAFSEGELHGEVWDELPPKRAWTVVMRAVLSAFYSHPWAWNEIGFGGPAYPRGFARFGVGQREHWEGAAATDIDPVQDVSERGIE
;
A
#
# COMPACT_ATOMS: atom_id res chain seq x y z
N MET A 1 10.56 -18.73 -16.84
CA MET A 1 9.67 -18.92 -18.02
C MET A 1 8.44 -18.05 -17.79
N ALA A 2 8.15 -17.11 -18.68
CA ALA A 2 6.96 -16.27 -18.57
C ALA A 2 5.70 -17.13 -18.70
N GLY A 3 4.80 -17.07 -17.70
CA GLY A 3 3.60 -17.89 -17.68
C GLY A 3 2.63 -17.53 -18.81
N ASP A 4 1.93 -18.53 -19.34
CA ASP A 4 0.89 -18.34 -20.35
C ASP A 4 -0.35 -17.69 -19.69
N PHE A 5 -0.62 -16.43 -20.03
CA PHE A 5 -1.76 -15.67 -19.52
C PHE A 5 -3.12 -16.24 -19.99
N ARG A 6 -3.14 -17.18 -20.94
CA ARG A 6 -4.36 -17.86 -21.41
C ARG A 6 -4.93 -18.88 -20.41
N GLN A 7 -4.18 -19.26 -19.38
CA GLN A 7 -4.65 -20.22 -18.37
C GLN A 7 -5.07 -19.52 -17.08
N PRO A 8 -6.20 -19.86 -16.45
CA PRO A 8 -6.71 -19.18 -15.24
C PRO A 8 -5.75 -19.24 -14.04
N ALA A 9 -4.71 -20.07 -14.11
CA ALA A 9 -3.63 -20.15 -13.13
C ALA A 9 -2.82 -18.85 -12.94
N HIS A 10 -3.05 -17.79 -13.74
CA HIS A 10 -2.47 -16.47 -13.48
C HIS A 10 -3.29 -15.62 -12.50
N LEU A 11 -4.51 -16.00 -12.14
CA LEU A 11 -5.38 -15.20 -11.27
C LEU A 11 -5.17 -15.57 -9.81
N PRO A 12 -5.12 -14.61 -8.88
CA PRO A 12 -4.77 -14.87 -7.48
C PRO A 12 -5.58 -16.01 -6.84
N ASN A 13 -6.88 -16.09 -7.13
CA ASN A 13 -7.80 -17.07 -6.54
C ASN A 13 -7.80 -18.44 -7.24
N LEU A 14 -7.31 -18.52 -8.48
CA LEU A 14 -7.36 -19.73 -9.32
C LEU A 14 -5.97 -20.33 -9.57
N ARG A 15 -4.94 -19.83 -8.88
CA ARG A 15 -3.62 -20.47 -8.89
C ARG A 15 -3.61 -21.74 -8.06
N GLU A 16 -2.84 -22.71 -8.51
CA GLU A 16 -2.61 -23.97 -7.79
C GLU A 16 -2.06 -23.72 -6.37
N ASP A 17 -1.30 -22.64 -6.18
CA ASP A 17 -0.73 -22.20 -4.90
C ASP A 17 -1.50 -21.06 -4.20
N ARG A 18 -2.54 -20.51 -4.85
CA ARG A 18 -3.28 -19.30 -4.44
C ARG A 18 -2.37 -18.12 -4.03
N GLN A 19 -1.22 -18.00 -4.67
CA GLN A 19 -0.30 -16.88 -4.44
C GLN A 19 -0.59 -15.72 -5.41
N PRO A 20 -0.40 -14.46 -4.97
CA PRO A 20 -0.53 -13.29 -5.84
C PRO A 20 0.50 -13.29 -6.97
N ALA A 21 0.25 -12.51 -8.05
CA ALA A 21 1.20 -12.39 -9.17
C ALA A 21 2.55 -11.91 -8.66
N PRO A 22 3.64 -12.65 -8.94
CA PRO A 22 4.94 -12.08 -8.66
C PRO A 22 5.09 -10.77 -9.48
N PRO A 23 5.62 -9.70 -8.88
CA PRO A 23 5.78 -8.40 -9.52
C PRO A 23 6.59 -8.46 -10.83
N ASP A 24 7.41 -9.49 -11.02
CA ASP A 24 8.20 -9.76 -12.22
C ASP A 24 7.36 -10.00 -13.49
N ARG A 25 6.04 -10.21 -13.34
CA ARG A 25 5.09 -10.25 -14.45
C ARG A 25 4.78 -8.86 -15.01
N LEU A 26 5.05 -7.79 -14.26
CA LEU A 26 5.03 -6.43 -14.76
C LEU A 26 6.40 -6.07 -15.36
N PRO A 27 6.43 -5.24 -16.42
CA PRO A 27 7.69 -4.80 -16.98
C PRO A 27 8.49 -4.04 -15.93
N ARG A 28 9.81 -4.16 -16.04
CA ARG A 28 10.74 -3.36 -15.23
C ARG A 28 10.56 -1.87 -15.56
N GLN A 29 10.50 -1.05 -14.51
CA GLN A 29 10.46 0.41 -14.59
C GLN A 29 11.76 0.93 -15.23
N ARG A 30 11.61 1.74 -16.28
CA ARG A 30 12.70 2.36 -17.04
C ARG A 30 12.84 3.85 -16.77
N ALA A 31 11.75 4.52 -16.41
CA ALA A 31 11.76 5.94 -16.02
C ALA A 31 11.21 6.12 -14.60
N GLY A 32 11.92 6.89 -13.76
CA GLY A 32 11.48 7.12 -12.38
C GLY A 32 11.62 5.87 -11.49
N VAL A 33 10.95 5.92 -10.34
CA VAL A 33 10.96 4.85 -9.34
C VAL A 33 9.52 4.45 -9.06
N THR A 34 9.25 3.15 -9.06
CA THR A 34 8.04 2.51 -8.51
C THR A 34 8.47 1.62 -7.35
N PRO A 35 7.54 1.21 -6.47
CA PRO A 35 7.83 0.13 -5.54
C PRO A 35 8.39 -1.08 -6.30
N GLN A 36 9.50 -1.63 -5.80
CA GLN A 36 10.18 -2.80 -6.38
C GLN A 36 10.70 -2.62 -7.82
N LEU A 37 10.67 -1.41 -8.41
CA LEU A 37 11.04 -1.13 -9.80
C LEU A 37 10.26 -1.92 -10.86
N HIS A 38 9.04 -2.35 -10.54
CA HIS A 38 8.10 -2.94 -11.49
C HIS A 38 6.83 -2.08 -11.54
N GLY A 39 6.19 -1.98 -12.69
CA GLY A 39 5.01 -1.13 -12.84
C GLY A 39 4.32 -1.28 -14.18
N ARG A 40 3.03 -0.92 -14.24
CA ARG A 40 2.24 -0.97 -15.49
C ARG A 40 2.69 0.09 -16.51
N TYR A 41 3.35 1.15 -16.05
CA TYR A 41 3.76 2.31 -16.84
C TYR A 41 5.29 2.46 -16.84
N PRO A 42 6.03 1.55 -17.50
CA PRO A 42 7.48 1.44 -17.34
C PRO A 42 8.26 2.67 -17.82
N ASP A 43 7.72 3.46 -18.74
CA ASP A 43 8.37 4.66 -19.29
C ASP A 43 7.89 5.97 -18.65
N TYR A 44 7.00 5.89 -17.65
CA TYR A 44 6.40 7.05 -17.01
C TYR A 44 7.14 7.44 -15.73
N ASN A 45 7.33 8.75 -15.54
CA ASN A 45 7.86 9.31 -14.30
C ASN A 45 7.14 10.61 -13.98
N VAL A 46 6.21 10.56 -13.03
CA VAL A 46 5.40 11.68 -12.57
C VAL A 46 6.25 12.87 -12.08
N LEU A 47 7.45 12.63 -11.56
CA LEU A 47 8.32 13.71 -11.09
C LEU A 47 8.87 14.57 -12.23
N ARG A 48 8.83 14.11 -13.49
CA ARG A 48 9.12 14.96 -14.66
C ARG A 48 8.08 16.06 -14.85
N GLU A 49 6.89 15.88 -14.28
CA GLU A 49 5.81 16.87 -14.33
C GLU A 49 5.94 17.94 -13.23
N ALA A 50 6.89 17.81 -12.30
CA ALA A 50 7.09 18.74 -11.20
C ALA A 50 7.19 20.23 -11.60
N PRO A 51 7.84 20.62 -12.72
CA PRO A 51 7.84 22.01 -13.18
C PRO A 51 6.46 22.59 -13.52
N HIS A 52 5.45 21.74 -13.70
CA HIS A 52 4.07 22.13 -14.04
C HIS A 52 3.14 22.22 -12.84
N TRP A 53 3.62 21.92 -11.62
CA TRP A 53 2.85 22.08 -10.39
C TRP A 53 3.09 23.47 -9.79
N ASP A 54 2.16 23.95 -8.98
CA ASP A 54 2.42 25.15 -8.19
C ASP A 54 3.57 24.91 -7.20
N GLU A 55 4.20 26.00 -6.75
CA GLU A 55 5.38 25.95 -5.91
C GLU A 55 5.17 25.22 -4.58
N VAL A 56 3.99 25.35 -3.95
CA VAL A 56 3.71 24.74 -2.66
C VAL A 56 3.56 23.23 -2.83
N THR A 57 2.77 22.81 -3.81
CA THR A 57 2.58 21.40 -4.14
C THR A 57 3.89 20.75 -4.57
N ARG A 58 4.67 21.42 -5.43
CA ARG A 58 5.98 20.94 -5.89
C ARG A 58 6.91 20.68 -4.73
N ARG A 59 7.05 21.64 -3.82
CA ARG A 59 7.91 21.51 -2.64
C ARG A 59 7.47 20.34 -1.76
N LEU A 60 6.17 20.23 -1.47
CA LEU A 60 5.62 19.20 -0.61
C LEU A 60 5.80 17.79 -1.19
N VAL A 61 5.62 17.64 -2.50
CA VAL A 61 5.78 16.35 -3.19
C VAL A 61 7.25 15.94 -3.26
N LEU A 62 8.16 16.86 -3.59
CA LEU A 62 9.60 16.57 -3.63
C LEU A 62 10.15 16.26 -2.24
N ASP A 63 9.75 17.02 -1.22
CA ASP A 63 10.13 16.79 0.18
C ASP A 63 9.78 15.37 0.64
N ARG A 64 8.60 14.86 0.25
CA ARG A 64 8.20 13.48 0.57
C ARG A 64 9.15 12.42 0.00
N VAL A 65 9.77 12.69 -1.15
CA VAL A 65 10.69 11.76 -1.83
C VAL A 65 12.11 11.89 -1.28
N GLU A 66 12.53 13.13 -0.98
CA GLU A 66 13.92 13.44 -0.61
C GLU A 66 14.16 13.32 0.90
N ASN A 67 13.14 13.57 1.73
CA ASN A 67 13.24 13.68 3.18
C ASN A 67 12.27 12.71 3.87
N VAL A 68 12.69 11.45 4.00
CA VAL A 68 11.94 10.46 4.76
C VAL A 68 12.04 10.78 6.27
N PRO A 69 10.92 10.98 6.98
CA PRO A 69 10.96 11.30 8.40
C PRO A 69 11.43 10.10 9.23
N GLU A 70 12.12 10.38 10.33
CA GLU A 70 12.46 9.35 11.32
C GLU A 70 11.23 8.91 12.13
N ILE A 71 11.25 7.65 12.56
CA ILE A 71 10.28 7.09 13.51
C ILE A 71 10.51 7.71 14.89
N ARG A 72 9.49 8.37 15.43
CA ARG A 72 9.53 9.12 16.70
C ARG A 72 8.35 8.84 17.62
N PHE A 73 7.21 8.40 17.08
CA PHE A 73 6.02 8.07 17.86
C PHE A 73 6.04 6.62 18.34
N PHE A 74 6.38 5.69 17.44
CA PHE A 74 6.48 4.26 17.76
C PHE A 74 7.79 3.92 18.46
N THR A 75 7.73 2.97 19.38
CA THR A 75 8.94 2.29 19.89
C THR A 75 9.57 1.41 18.80
N ALA A 76 10.82 1.00 18.99
CA ALA A 76 11.51 0.12 18.04
C ALA A 76 10.77 -1.21 17.79
N SER A 77 10.19 -1.80 18.85
CA SER A 77 9.41 -3.03 18.75
C SER A 77 8.10 -2.81 17.99
N GLU A 78 7.33 -1.77 18.34
CA GLU A 78 6.10 -1.42 17.60
C GLU A 78 6.40 -1.12 16.13
N ALA A 79 7.49 -0.42 15.85
CA ALA A 79 7.90 -0.09 14.49
C ALA A 79 8.30 -1.33 13.67
N SER A 80 8.96 -2.31 14.29
CA SER A 80 9.27 -3.59 13.64
C SER A 80 7.99 -4.33 13.22
N THR A 81 7.04 -4.49 14.16
CA THR A 81 5.77 -5.18 13.91
C THR A 81 4.90 -4.46 12.88
N LEU A 82 4.73 -3.14 13.04
CA LEU A 82 3.91 -2.33 12.13
C LEU A 82 4.56 -2.15 10.76
N GLY A 83 5.90 -2.15 10.68
CA GLY A 83 6.64 -2.10 9.42
C GLY A 83 6.37 -3.35 8.59
N ALA A 84 6.58 -4.53 9.18
CA ALA A 84 6.27 -5.81 8.54
C ALA A 84 4.79 -5.90 8.13
N PHE A 85 3.88 -5.39 8.98
CA PHE A 85 2.46 -5.32 8.64
C PHE A 85 2.20 -4.42 7.42
N CYS A 86 2.73 -3.19 7.41
CA CYS A 86 2.55 -2.24 6.31
C CYS A 86 3.08 -2.81 4.99
N ASP A 87 4.27 -3.40 5.02
CA ASP A 87 4.87 -3.99 3.82
C ASP A 87 4.07 -5.17 3.29
N ALA A 88 3.59 -6.05 4.18
CA ALA A 88 2.76 -7.18 3.81
C ALA A 88 1.42 -6.77 3.19
N VAL A 89 0.70 -5.80 3.78
CA VAL A 89 -0.62 -5.37 3.25
C VAL A 89 -0.52 -4.54 1.97
N LEU A 90 0.66 -3.96 1.69
CA LEU A 90 0.95 -3.19 0.48
C LEU A 90 1.75 -4.00 -0.56
N ALA A 91 2.01 -5.29 -0.31
CA ALA A 91 2.82 -6.16 -1.15
C ALA A 91 4.21 -5.57 -1.48
N GLN A 92 4.83 -4.88 -0.51
CA GLN A 92 6.18 -4.33 -0.64
C GLN A 92 7.20 -5.38 -0.24
N ASP A 93 7.46 -6.37 -1.09
CA ASP A 93 8.32 -7.50 -0.72
C ASP A 93 9.83 -7.17 -0.73
N LYS A 94 10.23 -6.13 -1.48
CA LYS A 94 11.62 -5.77 -1.75
C LYS A 94 11.79 -4.28 -1.98
N GLU A 95 13.02 -3.81 -1.82
CA GLU A 95 13.40 -2.46 -2.18
C GLU A 95 13.33 -2.21 -3.70
N PRO A 96 13.04 -0.97 -4.14
CA PRO A 96 12.68 0.20 -3.33
C PRO A 96 11.25 0.10 -2.75
N GLN A 97 11.05 0.46 -1.48
CA GLN A 97 9.75 0.49 -0.82
C GLN A 97 9.33 1.94 -0.49
N VAL A 98 8.04 2.24 -0.56
CA VAL A 98 7.48 3.47 0.00
C VAL A 98 7.57 3.39 1.52
N PRO A 99 8.15 4.41 2.20
CA PRO A 99 8.35 4.39 3.66
C PRO A 99 7.05 4.74 4.41
N VAL A 100 6.03 3.89 4.25
CA VAL A 100 4.67 4.14 4.73
C VAL A 100 4.61 4.30 6.23
N LEU A 101 5.29 3.42 6.99
CA LEU A 101 5.30 3.50 8.44
C LEU A 101 5.88 4.84 8.91
N ASN A 102 6.98 5.32 8.30
CA ASN A 102 7.59 6.61 8.62
C ASN A 102 6.62 7.77 8.43
N MET A 103 5.87 7.75 7.32
CA MET A 103 4.89 8.79 7.02
C MET A 103 3.71 8.77 8.00
N VAL A 104 3.24 7.58 8.39
CA VAL A 104 2.20 7.40 9.41
C VAL A 104 2.71 7.87 10.78
N ASP A 105 3.90 7.44 11.19
CA ASP A 105 4.54 7.83 12.44
C ASP A 105 4.65 9.34 12.57
N ALA A 106 5.15 10.02 11.52
CA ALA A 106 5.29 11.47 11.52
C ALA A 106 3.95 12.20 11.74
N LYS A 107 2.85 11.69 11.15
CA LYS A 107 1.50 12.24 11.36
C LYS A 107 1.02 12.02 12.79
N LEU A 108 1.18 10.80 13.32
CA LEU A 108 0.79 10.45 14.69
C LEU A 108 1.57 11.29 15.71
N PHE A 109 2.90 11.41 15.53
CA PHE A 109 3.79 12.23 16.33
C PHE A 109 3.36 13.72 16.31
N GLY A 110 3.09 14.25 15.11
CA GLY A 110 2.65 15.63 14.91
C GLY A 110 1.20 15.90 15.33
N GLY A 111 0.42 14.89 15.73
CA GLY A 111 -1.00 15.04 16.06
C GLY A 111 -1.90 15.41 14.89
N GLN A 112 -1.47 15.07 13.68
CA GLN A 112 -2.27 15.21 12.46
C GLN A 112 -3.21 14.01 12.33
N LEU A 113 -4.14 13.89 13.28
CA LEU A 113 -5.15 12.83 13.33
C LEU A 113 -6.39 13.22 12.50
N ASP A 114 -7.27 12.26 12.25
CA ASP A 114 -8.45 12.48 11.40
C ASP A 114 -9.53 13.37 12.06
N GLY A 115 -9.39 13.66 13.36
CA GLY A 115 -10.29 14.55 14.10
C GLY A 115 -11.63 13.92 14.50
N PHE A 116 -11.81 12.62 14.26
CA PHE A 116 -12.95 11.83 14.74
C PHE A 116 -12.50 10.41 15.13
N CYS A 117 -13.25 9.77 16.03
CA CYS A 117 -13.07 8.35 16.39
C CYS A 117 -14.44 7.66 16.44
N TYR A 118 -14.45 6.33 16.34
CA TYR A 118 -15.66 5.56 16.64
C TYR A 118 -15.94 5.60 18.14
N ALA A 119 -17.21 5.57 18.54
CA ALA A 119 -17.59 5.70 19.95
C ALA A 119 -17.07 4.57 20.87
N ASP A 120 -16.77 3.40 20.30
CA ASP A 120 -16.23 2.22 20.99
C ASP A 120 -14.74 2.00 20.72
N MET A 121 -14.07 2.95 20.07
CA MET A 121 -12.65 2.88 19.76
C MET A 121 -11.90 3.93 20.58
N PRO A 122 -10.65 3.64 21.00
CA PRO A 122 -9.76 4.68 21.48
C PRO A 122 -9.38 5.63 20.32
N ASP A 123 -8.65 6.70 20.63
CA ASP A 123 -8.08 7.55 19.59
C ASP A 123 -7.06 6.78 18.70
N ASP A 124 -6.73 7.36 17.55
CA ASP A 124 -5.87 6.71 16.57
C ASP A 124 -4.51 6.31 17.14
N ARG A 125 -3.88 7.12 18.01
CA ARG A 125 -2.55 6.83 18.56
C ARG A 125 -2.57 5.57 19.42
N GLU A 126 -3.56 5.48 20.31
CA GLU A 126 -3.74 4.30 21.14
C GLU A 126 -4.20 3.09 20.32
N THR A 127 -5.05 3.30 19.30
CA THR A 127 -5.44 2.24 18.36
C THR A 127 -4.21 1.62 17.69
N TRP A 128 -3.29 2.43 17.16
CA TRP A 128 -2.08 1.93 16.50
C TRP A 128 -1.16 1.15 17.45
N ARG A 129 -0.98 1.61 18.69
CA ARG A 129 -0.20 0.88 19.71
C ARG A 129 -0.85 -0.45 20.10
N ARG A 130 -2.18 -0.47 20.23
CA ARG A 130 -2.93 -1.71 20.50
C ARG A 130 -2.84 -2.67 19.32
N VAL A 131 -2.91 -2.20 18.09
CA VAL A 131 -2.73 -3.05 16.90
C VAL A 131 -1.35 -3.68 16.86
N ALA A 132 -0.27 -2.93 17.14
CA ALA A 132 1.07 -3.50 17.22
C ALA A 132 1.13 -4.67 18.22
N ARG A 133 0.66 -4.43 19.45
CA ARG A 133 0.59 -5.48 20.49
C ARG A 133 -0.31 -6.66 20.09
N GLY A 134 -1.44 -6.36 19.44
CA GLY A 134 -2.43 -7.35 19.01
C GLY A 134 -1.93 -8.24 17.88
N LEU A 135 -1.11 -7.72 16.96
CA LEU A 135 -0.47 -8.51 15.91
C LEU A 135 0.54 -9.50 16.50
N ASP A 136 1.36 -9.08 17.47
CA ASP A 136 2.26 -9.99 18.19
C ASP A 136 1.48 -11.02 19.02
N ALA A 137 0.39 -10.63 19.67
CA ALA A 137 -0.49 -11.56 20.38
C ALA A 137 -1.11 -12.62 19.44
N ALA A 138 -1.57 -12.20 18.25
CA ALA A 138 -2.07 -13.11 17.24
C ALA A 138 -0.97 -14.06 16.72
N ALA A 139 0.26 -13.56 16.52
CA ALA A 139 1.39 -14.40 16.13
C ALA A 139 1.73 -15.46 17.21
N ARG A 140 1.63 -15.11 18.50
CA ARG A 140 1.85 -16.04 19.62
C ARG A 140 0.87 -17.19 19.65
N GLN A 141 -0.37 -16.99 19.19
CA GLN A 141 -1.35 -18.08 19.04
C GLN A 141 -0.91 -19.13 18.00
N HIS A 142 0.00 -18.76 17.10
CA HIS A 142 0.65 -19.67 16.14
C HIS A 142 2.05 -20.14 16.59
N GLY A 143 2.44 -19.89 17.84
CA GLY A 143 3.72 -20.32 18.41
C GLY A 143 4.92 -19.47 18.04
N VAL A 144 4.71 -18.22 17.63
CA VAL A 144 5.79 -17.26 17.30
C VAL A 144 5.69 -16.03 18.19
N ASP A 145 6.80 -15.59 18.79
CA ASP A 145 6.79 -14.50 19.76
C ASP A 145 6.48 -13.12 19.16
N GLU A 146 6.99 -12.86 17.94
CA GLU A 146 6.90 -11.57 17.24
C GLU A 146 6.33 -11.74 15.83
N PHE A 147 5.36 -10.91 15.48
CA PHE A 147 4.76 -10.92 14.14
C PHE A 147 5.79 -10.56 13.06
N ALA A 148 6.68 -9.60 13.33
CA ALA A 148 7.65 -9.10 12.36
C ALA A 148 8.59 -10.18 11.82
N THR A 149 8.95 -11.16 12.65
CA THR A 149 9.88 -12.25 12.31
C THR A 149 9.15 -13.56 11.98
N ALA A 150 7.82 -13.58 12.05
CA ALA A 150 7.03 -14.75 11.75
C ALA A 150 7.18 -15.18 10.28
N PRO A 151 7.17 -16.49 9.99
CA PRO A 151 7.08 -16.99 8.63
C PRO A 151 5.92 -16.35 7.85
N TRP A 152 6.12 -16.06 6.56
CA TRP A 152 5.13 -15.39 5.69
C TRP A 152 3.71 -15.97 5.80
N HIS A 153 3.57 -17.29 5.85
CA HIS A 153 2.25 -17.93 5.94
C HIS A 153 1.50 -17.59 7.25
N ILE A 154 2.22 -17.37 8.35
CA ILE A 154 1.65 -16.91 9.64
C ILE A 154 1.29 -15.43 9.54
N GLN A 155 2.18 -14.58 9.02
CA GLN A 155 1.89 -13.16 8.83
C GLN A 155 0.63 -12.95 7.98
N ARG A 156 0.55 -13.66 6.85
CA ARG A 156 -0.62 -13.64 5.96
C ARG A 156 -1.88 -14.11 6.68
N GLY A 157 -1.81 -15.20 7.47
CA GLY A 157 -2.95 -15.71 8.22
C GLY A 157 -3.48 -14.71 9.25
N VAL A 158 -2.59 -14.09 10.02
CA VAL A 158 -2.92 -13.05 11.00
C VAL A 158 -3.50 -11.81 10.32
N ILE A 159 -2.90 -11.34 9.21
CA ILE A 159 -3.42 -10.21 8.43
C ILE A 159 -4.82 -10.51 7.89
N GLN A 160 -5.03 -11.71 7.36
CA GLN A 160 -6.33 -12.12 6.84
C GLN A 160 -7.39 -12.10 7.95
N ALA A 161 -7.12 -12.75 9.09
CA ALA A 161 -8.01 -12.75 10.24
C ALA A 161 -8.27 -11.32 10.76
N PHE A 162 -7.26 -10.44 10.75
CA PHE A 162 -7.43 -9.04 11.13
C PHE A 162 -8.38 -8.31 10.16
N SER A 163 -8.19 -8.51 8.86
CA SER A 163 -9.01 -7.91 7.81
C SER A 163 -10.46 -8.38 7.84
N GLU A 164 -10.69 -9.64 8.21
CA GLU A 164 -12.00 -10.27 8.31
C GLU A 164 -12.70 -9.91 9.63
N GLY A 165 -11.93 -9.54 10.66
CA GLY A 165 -12.43 -9.17 11.98
C GLY A 165 -12.47 -10.32 12.98
N GLU A 166 -11.67 -11.36 12.74
CA GLU A 166 -11.72 -12.66 13.42
C GLU A 166 -10.63 -12.83 14.49
N LEU A 167 -9.77 -11.82 14.67
CA LEU A 167 -8.81 -11.82 15.79
C LEU A 167 -9.54 -11.72 17.13
N HIS A 168 -9.07 -12.48 18.11
CA HIS A 168 -9.67 -12.61 19.43
C HIS A 168 -8.58 -12.83 20.50
N GLY A 169 -8.92 -12.59 21.76
CA GLY A 169 -8.01 -12.76 22.88
C GLY A 169 -7.09 -11.55 23.12
N GLU A 170 -6.66 -11.40 24.37
CA GLU A 170 -5.78 -10.33 24.84
C GLU A 170 -6.33 -8.95 24.42
N VAL A 171 -5.59 -8.22 23.58
CA VAL A 171 -5.95 -6.86 23.14
C VAL A 171 -7.24 -6.84 22.32
N TRP A 172 -7.54 -7.92 21.60
CA TRP A 172 -8.68 -7.99 20.69
C TRP A 172 -10.03 -8.18 21.41
N ASP A 173 -10.01 -8.56 22.69
CA ASP A 173 -11.23 -8.62 23.52
C ASP A 173 -11.74 -7.22 23.89
N GLU A 174 -10.85 -6.22 23.87
CA GLU A 174 -11.16 -4.81 24.17
C GLU A 174 -11.17 -3.91 22.94
N LEU A 175 -10.59 -4.36 21.81
CA LEU A 175 -10.46 -3.57 20.59
C LEU A 175 -11.18 -4.28 19.43
N PRO A 176 -12.29 -3.72 18.91
CA PRO A 176 -13.00 -4.30 17.78
C PRO A 176 -12.09 -4.44 16.53
N PRO A 177 -11.70 -5.66 16.11
CA PRO A 177 -10.66 -5.83 15.09
C PRO A 177 -11.04 -5.19 13.75
N LYS A 178 -12.31 -5.32 13.33
CA LYS A 178 -12.78 -4.74 12.07
C LYS A 178 -12.69 -3.21 12.02
N ARG A 179 -12.93 -2.53 13.15
CA ARG A 179 -12.82 -1.06 13.24
C ARG A 179 -11.35 -0.64 13.30
N ALA A 180 -10.53 -1.36 14.05
CA ALA A 180 -9.09 -1.14 14.08
C ALA A 180 -8.44 -1.30 12.70
N TRP A 181 -8.81 -2.34 11.93
CA TRP A 181 -8.40 -2.52 10.54
C TRP A 181 -8.73 -1.30 9.68
N THR A 182 -9.95 -0.77 9.81
CA THR A 182 -10.40 0.40 9.05
C THR A 182 -9.57 1.65 9.38
N VAL A 183 -9.30 1.91 10.65
CA VAL A 183 -8.47 3.05 11.10
C VAL A 183 -7.05 2.93 10.54
N VAL A 184 -6.43 1.76 10.70
CA VAL A 184 -5.05 1.51 10.26
C VAL A 184 -4.94 1.59 8.74
N MET A 185 -5.78 0.86 8.00
CA MET A 185 -5.71 0.83 6.54
C MET A 185 -6.01 2.18 5.89
N ARG A 186 -6.88 3.00 6.51
CA ARG A 186 -7.09 4.37 6.03
C ARG A 186 -5.78 5.18 6.02
N ALA A 187 -5.02 5.12 7.11
CA ALA A 187 -3.74 5.82 7.21
C ALA A 187 -2.65 5.20 6.33
N VAL A 188 -2.57 3.87 6.26
CA VAL A 188 -1.64 3.12 5.39
C VAL A 188 -1.86 3.48 3.92
N LEU A 189 -3.10 3.38 3.42
CA LEU A 189 -3.43 3.68 2.03
C LEU A 189 -3.26 5.17 1.71
N SER A 190 -3.63 6.06 2.64
CA SER A 190 -3.40 7.51 2.49
C SER A 190 -1.93 7.84 2.35
N ALA A 191 -1.06 7.23 3.17
CA ALA A 191 0.38 7.42 3.08
C ALA A 191 0.93 6.86 1.76
N PHE A 192 0.61 5.60 1.43
CA PHE A 192 1.11 4.94 0.21
C PHE A 192 0.73 5.68 -1.07
N TYR A 193 -0.57 5.95 -1.27
CA TYR A 193 -1.06 6.62 -2.48
C TYR A 193 -0.81 8.13 -2.51
N SER A 194 -0.22 8.70 -1.46
CA SER A 194 0.32 10.07 -1.52
C SER A 194 1.76 10.10 -2.07
N HIS A 195 2.44 8.95 -2.17
CA HIS A 195 3.83 8.89 -2.60
C HIS A 195 3.97 8.85 -4.13
N PRO A 196 4.85 9.67 -4.74
CA PRO A 196 5.05 9.68 -6.20
C PRO A 196 5.46 8.34 -6.82
N TRP A 197 6.07 7.45 -6.04
CA TRP A 197 6.41 6.12 -6.53
C TRP A 197 5.18 5.26 -6.80
N ALA A 198 4.17 5.33 -5.91
CA ALA A 198 2.88 4.69 -6.15
C ALA A 198 2.15 5.31 -7.35
N TRP A 199 2.32 6.62 -7.58
CA TRP A 199 1.75 7.28 -8.77
C TRP A 199 2.35 6.76 -10.07
N ASN A 200 3.65 6.49 -10.11
CA ASN A 200 4.29 5.86 -11.26
C ASN A 200 3.75 4.44 -11.50
N GLU A 201 3.48 3.70 -10.42
CA GLU A 201 2.96 2.33 -10.50
C GLU A 201 1.57 2.28 -11.13
N ILE A 202 0.67 3.18 -10.69
CA ILE A 202 -0.72 3.26 -11.15
C ILE A 202 -0.93 4.18 -12.36
N GLY A 203 0.10 4.90 -12.80
CA GLY A 203 0.03 5.83 -13.94
C GLY A 203 -0.67 7.15 -13.65
N PHE A 204 -0.73 7.58 -12.39
CA PHE A 204 -1.39 8.83 -12.02
C PHE A 204 -0.59 10.05 -12.52
N GLY A 205 -1.29 10.98 -13.21
CA GLY A 205 -0.74 12.21 -13.78
C GLY A 205 -0.15 13.22 -12.79
N GLY A 206 -0.33 12.99 -11.49
CA GLY A 206 0.04 13.92 -10.43
C GLY A 206 -0.99 15.05 -10.22
N PRO A 207 -0.67 16.03 -9.37
CA PRO A 207 -1.56 17.17 -9.09
C PRO A 207 -1.96 17.95 -10.34
N ALA A 208 -3.23 18.33 -10.41
CA ALA A 208 -3.79 19.03 -11.57
C ALA A 208 -3.32 20.50 -11.65
N TYR A 209 -3.24 21.21 -10.52
CA TYR A 209 -3.04 22.66 -10.54
C TYR A 209 -1.56 23.04 -10.78
N PRO A 210 -1.28 24.09 -11.58
CA PRO A 210 -2.21 24.96 -12.33
C PRO A 210 -2.62 24.45 -13.73
N ARG A 211 -1.94 23.44 -14.29
CA ARG A 211 -2.12 23.02 -15.69
C ARG A 211 -3.53 22.51 -16.02
N GLY A 212 -4.15 21.80 -15.08
CA GLY A 212 -5.40 21.08 -15.24
C GLY A 212 -5.27 19.76 -16.00
N PHE A 213 -6.38 19.01 -15.99
CA PHE A 213 -6.64 17.91 -16.93
C PHE A 213 -7.74 18.40 -17.90
N ALA A 214 -7.60 18.11 -19.18
CA ALA A 214 -8.51 18.45 -20.26
C ALA A 214 -9.12 17.20 -20.94
N ARG A 215 -8.50 16.02 -20.78
CA ARG A 215 -8.93 14.73 -21.34
C ARG A 215 -9.76 13.96 -20.32
N PHE A 216 -11.09 14.04 -20.45
CA PHE A 216 -12.04 13.39 -19.53
C PHE A 216 -12.76 12.17 -20.14
N GLY A 217 -12.53 11.87 -21.43
CA GLY A 217 -13.17 10.72 -22.07
C GLY A 217 -12.56 9.38 -21.62
N VAL A 218 -13.36 8.32 -21.62
CA VAL A 218 -12.89 6.95 -21.34
C VAL A 218 -11.80 6.58 -22.36
N GLY A 219 -10.68 6.03 -21.86
CA GLY A 219 -9.52 5.68 -22.68
C GLY A 219 -8.73 6.88 -23.22
N GLN A 220 -9.10 8.10 -22.87
CA GLN A 220 -8.29 9.28 -23.18
C GLN A 220 -7.23 9.46 -22.10
N ARG A 221 -6.10 10.00 -22.54
CA ARG A 221 -4.98 10.38 -21.69
C ARG A 221 -4.43 11.71 -22.16
N GLU A 222 -3.87 12.46 -21.25
CA GLU A 222 -3.05 13.60 -21.58
C GLU A 222 -1.77 13.17 -22.29
N HIS A 223 -1.20 14.07 -23.08
CA HIS A 223 0.03 13.76 -23.81
C HIS A 223 1.24 13.56 -22.88
N TRP A 224 1.17 14.06 -21.65
CA TRP A 224 2.17 13.87 -20.59
C TRP A 224 1.89 12.66 -19.69
N GLU A 225 0.72 12.03 -19.79
CA GLU A 225 0.41 10.82 -19.02
C GLU A 225 1.08 9.58 -19.65
N GLY A 226 1.49 8.66 -18.77
CA GLY A 226 2.12 7.40 -19.16
C GLY A 226 1.20 6.52 -20.00
N ALA A 227 1.75 5.91 -21.04
CA ALA A 227 1.09 4.79 -21.71
C ALA A 227 1.35 3.51 -20.89
N ALA A 228 0.31 2.71 -20.67
CA ALA A 228 0.46 1.38 -20.08
C ALA A 228 1.23 0.47 -21.04
N ALA A 229 2.06 -0.43 -20.51
CA ALA A 229 2.77 -1.43 -21.31
C ALA A 229 1.83 -2.51 -21.89
N THR A 230 0.65 -2.66 -21.30
CA THR A 230 -0.39 -3.58 -21.76
C THR A 230 -1.72 -2.84 -21.89
N ASP A 231 -2.29 -2.87 -23.08
CA ASP A 231 -3.62 -2.33 -23.41
C ASP A 231 -4.71 -3.41 -23.28
N ILE A 232 -4.52 -4.29 -22.30
CA ILE A 232 -5.50 -5.33 -21.98
C ILE A 232 -6.60 -4.65 -21.15
N ASP A 233 -7.81 -4.61 -21.69
CA ASP A 233 -9.00 -4.22 -20.93
C ASP A 233 -9.25 -5.28 -19.86
N PRO A 234 -9.10 -4.96 -18.55
CA PRO A 234 -9.23 -5.96 -17.51
C PRO A 234 -10.65 -6.54 -17.39
N VAL A 235 -11.69 -5.82 -17.82
CA VAL A 235 -13.08 -6.31 -17.78
C VAL A 235 -13.31 -7.30 -18.92
N GLN A 236 -12.91 -6.94 -20.13
CA GLN A 236 -12.98 -7.86 -21.26
C GLN A 236 -12.06 -9.06 -21.05
N ASP A 237 -10.85 -8.87 -20.53
CA ASP A 237 -9.90 -9.95 -20.27
C ASP A 237 -10.44 -10.95 -19.22
N VAL A 238 -11.08 -10.45 -18.16
CA VAL A 238 -11.76 -11.30 -17.15
C VAL A 238 -12.91 -12.08 -17.79
N SER A 239 -13.72 -11.44 -18.63
CA SER A 239 -14.87 -12.06 -19.29
C SER A 239 -14.45 -13.08 -20.37
N GLU A 240 -13.52 -12.71 -21.26
CA GLU A 240 -12.99 -13.54 -22.35
C GLU A 240 -12.27 -14.79 -21.83
N ARG A 241 -11.68 -14.69 -20.63
CA ARG A 241 -10.99 -15.81 -19.98
C ARG A 241 -11.89 -16.60 -19.04
N GLY A 242 -13.17 -16.23 -18.90
CA GLY A 242 -14.18 -16.96 -18.12
C GLY A 242 -13.90 -16.98 -16.62
N ILE A 243 -13.52 -15.82 -16.07
CA ILE A 243 -13.00 -15.66 -14.69
C ILE A 243 -14.07 -15.15 -13.70
N GLU A 244 -15.29 -14.89 -14.18
CA GLU A 244 -16.43 -14.46 -13.35
C GLU A 244 -16.90 -15.51 -12.34
#